data_AF-A0A8S9KBP2-F1
#
_entry.id   AF-A0A8S9KBP2-F1
#
_cell.length_a   1.000
_cell.length_b   1.000
_cell.length_c   1.000
_cell.angle_alpha   90.00
_cell.angle_beta   90.00
_cell.angle_gamma   90.00
#
_symmetry.space_group_name_H-M   'P 1'
#
loop_
_entity.id
_entity.type
_entity.pdbx_description
1 polymer ?
#
loop_
_entity_poly.entity_id
_entity_poly.type
_entity_poly.pdbx_seq_one_letter_code
_entity_poly.pdbx_strand_id
1 'polypeptide(L)'
;MATETKVIAPVGSGEKGCCKSGPGYATPLAAMSGPREKLIYVIAVYTGTGREKPDYLATVDVDPSSETYCSVIRRLPMPFLGDG
;
A
#
# COMPACT_ATOMS: atom_id res chain seq x y z
N MET A 1 -32.87 17.23 -25.67
CA MET A 1 -32.10 16.24 -26.45
C MET A 1 -30.78 16.03 -25.74
N ALA A 2 -30.69 15.04 -24.85
CA ALA A 2 -29.45 14.71 -24.17
C ALA A 2 -28.68 13.73 -25.06
N THR A 3 -27.49 14.09 -25.52
CA THR A 3 -26.57 13.17 -26.17
C THR A 3 -25.53 12.71 -25.16
N GLU A 4 -25.54 11.41 -24.88
CA GLU A 4 -24.55 10.71 -24.06
C GLU A 4 -23.20 10.66 -24.75
N THR A 5 -22.17 11.24 -24.13
CA THR A 5 -20.78 11.07 -24.59
C THR A 5 -20.21 9.81 -23.92
N LYS A 6 -20.31 8.68 -24.62
CA LYS A 6 -19.70 7.40 -24.25
C LYS A 6 -18.17 7.52 -24.29
N VAL A 7 -17.52 7.48 -23.13
CA VAL A 7 -16.05 7.39 -23.02
C VAL A 7 -15.62 6.00 -23.49
N ILE A 8 -14.82 5.97 -24.55
CA ILE A 8 -14.35 4.77 -25.23
C ILE A 8 -13.12 4.26 -24.45
N ALA A 9 -13.19 3.05 -23.89
CA ALA A 9 -12.01 2.38 -23.34
C ALA A 9 -11.08 1.95 -24.50
N PRO A 10 -9.74 2.04 -24.36
CA PRO A 10 -8.85 1.62 -25.43
C PRO A 10 -8.86 0.09 -25.55
N VAL A 11 -9.23 -0.38 -26.74
CA VAL A 11 -9.03 -1.76 -27.20
C VAL A 11 -7.53 -1.96 -27.43
N GLY A 12 -6.95 -2.93 -26.74
CA GLY A 12 -5.58 -3.39 -26.97
C GLY A 12 -5.56 -4.86 -27.37
N SER A 13 -5.56 -5.14 -28.67
CA SER A 13 -5.28 -6.46 -29.24
C SER A 13 -3.85 -6.48 -29.82
N GLY A 14 -3.00 -7.42 -29.40
CA GLY A 14 -1.77 -7.75 -30.14
C GLY A 14 -0.54 -8.20 -29.34
N GLU A 15 -0.31 -9.51 -29.37
CA GLU A 15 1.00 -10.17 -29.56
C GLU A 15 1.97 -10.41 -28.37
N LYS A 16 2.58 -11.60 -28.45
CA LYS A 16 3.39 -12.31 -27.46
C LYS A 16 4.68 -11.55 -27.11
N GLY A 17 4.81 -11.18 -25.84
CA GLY A 17 6.07 -10.72 -25.23
C GLY A 17 5.98 -10.91 -23.72
N CYS A 18 7.00 -11.54 -23.12
CA CYS A 18 7.07 -11.90 -21.70
C CYS A 18 6.93 -10.69 -20.75
N CYS A 19 7.10 -9.46 -21.26
CA CYS A 19 7.19 -8.24 -20.47
C CYS A 19 6.50 -7.07 -21.20
N LYS A 20 5.18 -6.91 -21.09
CA LYS A 20 4.44 -5.72 -21.59
C LYS A 20 3.86 -4.83 -20.47
N SER A 21 3.87 -5.29 -19.23
CA SER A 21 3.33 -4.54 -18.11
C SER A 21 4.24 -4.76 -16.90
N GLY A 22 4.90 -3.70 -16.44
CA GLY A 22 5.55 -3.70 -15.14
C GLY A 22 4.51 -3.91 -14.02
N PRO A 23 4.94 -4.30 -12.81
CA PRO A 23 4.02 -4.43 -11.68
C PRO A 23 3.33 -3.10 -11.38
N GLY A 24 2.04 -3.17 -11.04
CA GLY A 24 1.24 -2.00 -10.66
C GLY A 24 0.20 -1.59 -11.69
N TYR A 25 -0.38 -0.41 -11.48
CA TYR A 25 -1.46 0.12 -12.30
C TYR A 25 -0.90 0.95 -13.46
N ALA A 26 -1.51 0.83 -14.65
CA ALA A 26 -1.09 1.57 -15.84
C ALA A 26 -1.28 3.09 -15.70
N THR A 27 -2.22 3.53 -14.86
CA THR A 27 -2.50 4.95 -14.58
C THR A 27 -2.87 5.17 -13.11
N PRO A 28 -2.70 6.40 -12.57
CA PRO A 28 -3.18 6.73 -11.23
C PRO A 28 -4.68 6.49 -11.04
N LEU A 29 -5.49 6.76 -12.08
CA LEU A 29 -6.95 6.54 -12.03
C LEU A 29 -7.30 5.05 -11.87
N ALA A 30 -6.55 4.18 -12.55
CA ALA A 30 -6.69 2.74 -12.38
C ALA A 30 -6.30 2.29 -10.95
N ALA A 31 -5.29 2.93 -10.34
CA ALA A 31 -4.89 2.65 -8.96
C ALA A 31 -5.95 3.04 -7.92
N MET A 32 -6.63 4.17 -8.13
CA MET A 32 -7.71 4.62 -7.25
C MET A 32 -8.92 3.68 -7.23
N SER A 33 -9.12 2.92 -8.32
CA SER A 33 -10.17 1.90 -8.41
C SER A 33 -9.71 0.53 -7.90
N GLY A 34 -8.49 0.44 -7.36
CA GLY A 34 -7.92 -0.78 -6.80
C GLY A 34 -8.60 -1.20 -5.49
N PRO A 35 -8.33 -2.44 -5.02
CA PRO A 35 -8.79 -2.89 -3.71
C PRO A 35 -8.21 -2.00 -2.60
N ARG A 36 -9.02 -1.76 -1.57
CA ARG A 36 -8.56 -1.08 -0.36
C ARG A 36 -7.46 -1.87 0.34
N GLU A 37 -6.48 -1.15 0.87
CA GLU A 37 -5.42 -1.72 1.67
C GLU A 37 -5.98 -2.33 2.96
N LYS A 38 -5.44 -3.49 3.34
CA LYS A 38 -5.78 -4.21 4.57
C LYS A 38 -4.71 -4.07 5.64
N LEU A 39 -3.48 -3.77 5.24
CA LEU A 39 -2.33 -3.62 6.12
C LEU A 39 -1.63 -2.31 5.81
N ILE A 40 -1.16 -1.63 6.85
CA ILE A 40 -0.31 -0.43 6.74
C ILE A 40 1.01 -0.70 7.45
N TYR A 41 2.11 -0.30 6.82
CA TYR A 41 3.43 -0.30 7.45
C TYR A 41 3.75 1.11 7.95
N VAL A 42 4.02 1.24 9.24
CA VAL A 42 4.30 2.52 9.90
C VAL A 42 5.67 2.44 10.57
N ILE A 43 6.51 3.45 10.33
CA ILE A 43 7.78 3.60 11.03
C ILE A 43 7.47 4.14 12.43
N ALA A 44 7.90 3.43 13.47
CA ALA A 44 7.75 3.83 14.86
C ALA A 44 9.12 4.14 15.46
N VAL A 45 9.31 5.41 15.81
CA VAL A 45 10.59 5.98 16.25
C VAL A 45 10.57 6.22 17.77
N TYR A 46 11.56 5.67 18.47
CA TYR A 46 11.89 5.92 19.87
C TYR A 46 13.02 6.93 20.04
N THR A 47 13.81 7.20 19.01
CA THR A 47 14.83 8.25 19.00
C THR A 47 14.26 9.59 19.50
N GLY A 48 14.92 10.22 20.47
CA GLY A 48 14.45 11.48 21.08
C GLY A 48 13.36 11.33 22.16
N THR A 49 12.86 10.12 22.44
CA THR A 49 11.85 9.88 23.50
C THR A 49 12.45 9.51 24.85
N GLY A 50 13.78 9.41 24.95
CA GLY A 50 14.48 8.94 26.16
C GLY A 50 14.40 7.42 26.39
N ARG A 51 13.90 6.66 25.42
CA ARG A 51 13.80 5.20 25.49
C ARG A 51 14.96 4.56 24.73
N GLU A 52 15.77 3.79 25.43
CA GLU A 52 16.85 2.97 24.84
C GLU A 52 16.28 1.69 24.21
N LYS A 53 15.48 1.85 23.15
CA LYS A 53 14.98 0.73 22.33
C LYS A 53 15.18 1.05 20.86
N PRO A 54 15.46 0.03 20.02
CA PRO A 54 15.56 0.24 18.59
C PRO A 54 14.20 0.68 18.03
N ASP A 55 14.25 1.49 16.99
CA ASP A 55 13.09 1.85 16.18
C ASP A 55 12.53 0.58 15.51
N TYR A 56 11.29 0.62 15.05
CA TYR A 56 10.68 -0.57 14.46
C TYR A 56 9.67 -0.24 13.36
N LEU A 57 9.54 -1.17 12.42
CA LEU A 57 8.44 -1.15 11.45
C LEU A 57 7.23 -1.86 12.05
N ALA A 58 6.16 -1.10 12.28
CA ALA A 58 4.88 -1.60 12.74
C ALA A 58 4.00 -2.01 11.56
N THR A 59 3.48 -3.23 11.57
CA THR A 59 2.40 -3.64 10.68
C THR A 59 1.07 -3.46 11.39
N VAL A 60 0.23 -2.58 10.87
CA VAL A 60 -1.09 -2.23 11.40
C VAL A 60 -2.14 -2.87 10.51
N ASP A 61 -3.11 -3.54 11.11
CA ASP A 61 -4.27 -4.07 10.41
C ASP A 61 -5.37 -3.01 10.33
N VAL A 62 -5.83 -2.73 9.12
CA VAL A 62 -6.86 -1.73 8.81
C VAL A 62 -8.05 -2.32 8.06
N ASP A 63 -8.17 -3.65 8.01
CA ASP A 63 -9.36 -4.31 7.46
C ASP A 63 -10.50 -4.30 8.50
N PRO A 64 -11.62 -3.59 8.25
CA PRO A 64 -12.74 -3.53 9.20
C PRO A 64 -13.41 -4.89 9.48
N SER A 65 -13.15 -5.90 8.63
CA SER A 65 -13.66 -7.26 8.80
C SER A 65 -12.73 -8.15 9.62
N SER A 66 -11.51 -7.69 9.94
CA SER A 66 -10.54 -8.46 10.71
C SER A 66 -10.80 -8.37 12.21
N GLU A 67 -10.53 -9.47 12.93
CA GLU A 67 -10.59 -9.52 14.40
C GLU A 67 -9.55 -8.58 15.05
N THR A 68 -8.44 -8.32 14.36
CA THR A 68 -7.36 -7.43 14.82
C THR A 68 -7.45 -6.02 14.23
N TYR A 69 -8.64 -5.61 13.76
CA TYR A 69 -8.85 -4.28 13.20
C TYR A 69 -8.31 -3.17 14.10
N CYS A 70 -7.60 -2.22 13.50
CA CYS A 70 -7.01 -1.05 14.14
C CYS A 70 -5.94 -1.38 15.21
N SER A 71 -5.28 -2.55 15.10
CA SER A 71 -4.23 -3.00 16.02
C SER A 71 -2.90 -3.23 15.31
N VAL A 72 -1.79 -3.14 16.06
CA VAL A 72 -0.45 -3.50 15.59
C VAL A 72 -0.28 -5.01 15.68
N ILE A 73 -0.29 -5.70 14.53
CA ILE A 73 -0.18 -7.16 14.45
C ILE A 73 1.28 -7.65 14.45
N ARG A 74 2.23 -6.81 14.04
CA ARG A 74 3.65 -7.16 14.03
C ARG A 74 4.55 -5.95 14.25
N ARG A 75 5.69 -6.19 14.89
CA ARG A 75 6.78 -5.23 15.07
C ARG A 75 8.08 -5.85 14.58
N LEU A 76 8.71 -5.23 13.60
CA LEU A 76 10.04 -5.58 13.12
C LEU A 76 11.05 -4.58 13.70
N PRO A 77 11.81 -4.94 14.76
CA PRO A 77 12.82 -4.05 15.31
C PRO A 77 13.95 -3.84 14.31
N MET A 78 14.43 -2.61 14.26
CA MET A 78 15.62 -2.24 13.50
C MET A 78 16.90 -2.71 14.20
N PRO A 79 17.98 -2.96 13.44
CA PRO A 79 19.17 -3.62 13.94
C PRO A 79 19.99 -2.78 14.93
N PHE A 80 19.89 -1.45 14.87
CA PHE A 80 20.70 -0.53 15.68
C PHE A 80 19.83 0.42 16.51
N LEU A 81 20.41 0.94 17.59
CA LEU A 81 19.78 1.98 18.40
C LEU A 81 19.94 3.33 17.69
N GLY A 82 18.83 4.02 17.40
CA GLY A 82 18.84 5.34 16.79
C GLY A 82 19.07 5.36 15.27
N ASP A 83 18.51 4.40 14.53
CA ASP A 83 18.64 4.32 13.06
C ASP A 83 17.58 5.12 12.28
N GLY A 84 16.70 5.83 12.98
CA GLY A 84 15.66 6.70 12.42
C GLY A 84 16.14 7.98 11.75
#